data_AF-A0A526YFZ6-F1
#
_entry.id   AF-A0A526YFZ6-F1
#
_cell.length_a   1.000
_cell.length_b   1.000
_cell.length_c   1.000
_cell.angle_alpha   90.00
_cell.angle_beta   90.00
_cell.angle_gamma   90.00
#
_symmetry.space_group_name_H-M   'P 1'
#
loop_
_entity.id
_entity.type
_entity.pdbx_description
1 polymer ?
#
loop_
_entity_poly.entity_id
_entity_poly.type
_entity_poly.pdbx_seq_one_letter_code
_entity_poly.pdbx_strand_id
1 'polypeptide(L)'
;DLSALPRLRFLTTTDFPPFNFLDGAGRLSGFHVDLARAICAELGIAEKCQIQALPWAELEGALQKGEGEAIIAGIAATPESRSKYAFSRSYLQFPARLPRSLS
;
A
#
# COMPACT_ATOMS: atom_id res chain seq x y z
N ASP A 1 -10.76 5.10 -19.16
CA ASP A 1 -11.74 6.04 -18.60
C ASP A 1 -12.00 5.64 -17.14
N LEU A 2 -11.86 6.56 -16.19
CA LEU A 2 -12.06 6.34 -14.73
C LEU A 2 -13.35 6.99 -14.22
N SER A 3 -14.19 7.52 -15.12
CA SER A 3 -15.47 8.14 -14.81
C SER A 3 -16.37 7.24 -13.95
N ALA A 4 -16.42 5.95 -14.28
CA ALA A 4 -17.24 4.94 -13.62
C ALA A 4 -16.68 4.43 -12.27
N LEU A 5 -15.45 4.80 -11.88
CA LEU A 5 -14.89 4.39 -10.61
C LEU A 5 -15.57 5.18 -9.47
N PRO A 6 -16.34 4.55 -8.57
CA PRO A 6 -17.03 5.30 -7.52
C PRO A 6 -16.06 5.79 -6.44
N ARG A 7 -15.03 5.00 -6.13
CA ARG A 7 -13.96 5.30 -5.17
C ARG A 7 -12.69 4.52 -5.51
N LEU A 8 -11.56 4.98 -4.99
CA LEU A 8 -10.31 4.22 -4.92
C LEU A 8 -9.80 4.26 -3.47
N ARG A 9 -9.93 3.14 -2.76
CA ARG A 9 -9.45 2.97 -1.40
C ARG A 9 -8.19 2.11 -1.39
N PHE A 10 -7.10 2.73 -0.97
CA PHE A 10 -5.86 2.05 -0.67
C PHE A 10 -5.89 1.50 0.76
N LEU A 11 -5.57 0.22 0.91
CA LEU A 11 -5.38 -0.46 2.18
C LEU A 11 -3.88 -0.47 2.53
N THR A 12 -3.57 -0.20 3.80
CA THR A 12 -2.19 -0.19 4.31
C THR A 12 -2.16 -0.61 5.79
N THR A 13 -1.00 -0.54 6.45
CA THR A 13 -0.86 -0.80 7.90
C THR A 13 -0.27 0.41 8.64
N THR A 14 -0.03 0.30 9.95
CA THR A 14 0.57 1.37 10.78
C THR A 14 1.91 0.98 11.40
N ASP A 15 2.41 -0.22 11.12
CA ASP A 15 3.54 -0.86 11.80
C ASP A 15 4.82 -0.90 10.97
N PHE A 16 4.89 -0.17 9.85
CA PHE A 16 6.04 -0.21 8.94
C PHE A 16 6.64 1.18 8.65
N PRO A 17 7.21 1.87 9.65
CA PRO A 17 7.94 3.12 9.42
C PRO A 17 9.22 2.87 8.59
N PRO A 18 9.64 3.84 7.74
CA PRO A 18 9.01 5.13 7.46
C PRO A 18 7.94 5.06 6.34
N PHE A 19 7.48 3.87 5.97
CA PHE A 19 6.63 3.67 4.79
C PHE A 19 5.14 3.87 5.07
N ASN A 20 4.60 3.30 6.15
CA ASN A 20 3.23 3.53 6.60
C ASN A 20 3.16 3.36 8.12
N PHE A 21 2.82 4.45 8.81
CA PHE A 21 2.84 4.54 10.27
C PHE A 21 1.91 5.65 10.77
N LEU A 22 1.69 5.73 12.08
CA LEU A 22 1.05 6.89 12.71
C LEU A 22 2.13 7.89 13.16
N ASP A 23 2.02 9.15 12.74
CA ASP A 23 2.92 10.21 13.19
C ASP A 23 2.68 10.59 14.66
N GLY A 24 3.45 11.55 15.18
CA GLY A 24 3.32 12.02 16.57
C GLY A 24 1.95 12.66 16.91
N ALA A 25 1.13 12.97 15.91
CA ALA A 25 -0.23 13.46 16.08
C ALA A 25 -1.29 12.35 15.86
N GLY A 26 -0.87 11.09 15.71
CA GLY A 26 -1.77 9.95 15.46
C GLY A 26 -2.30 9.89 14.03
N ARG A 27 -1.68 10.60 13.07
CA ARG A 27 -2.14 10.64 11.68
C ARG A 27 -1.41 9.60 10.84
N LEU A 28 -2.16 8.87 10.02
CA LEU A 28 -1.60 7.94 9.03
C LEU A 28 -0.69 8.69 8.05
N SER A 29 0.58 8.29 8.04
CA SER A 29 1.70 8.99 7.38
C SER A 29 2.73 8.01 6.83
N GLY A 30 3.64 8.52 6.00
CA GLY A 30 4.76 7.75 5.43
C GLY A 30 4.72 7.65 3.92
N PHE A 31 5.79 7.10 3.34
CA PHE A 31 5.99 7.04 1.90
C PHE A 31 4.82 6.40 1.13
N HIS A 32 4.25 5.29 1.59
CA HIS A 32 3.10 4.65 0.94
C HIS A 32 1.85 5.52 0.98
N VAL A 33 1.64 6.27 2.06
CA VAL A 33 0.49 7.18 2.21
C VAL A 33 0.63 8.34 1.22
N ASP A 34 1.82 8.92 1.11
CA ASP A 34 2.08 10.01 0.18
C ASP A 34 2.04 9.55 -1.29
N LEU A 35 2.55 8.34 -1.57
CA LEU A 35 2.48 7.74 -2.90
C LEU A 35 1.02 7.49 -3.32
N ALA A 36 0.16 6.96 -2.44
CA ALA A 36 -1.26 6.78 -2.73
C ALA A 36 -1.95 8.10 -3.08
N ARG A 37 -1.68 9.16 -2.31
CA ARG A 37 -2.19 10.51 -2.58
C ARG A 37 -1.72 11.04 -3.93
N ALA A 38 -0.44 10.88 -4.24
CA ALA A 38 0.15 11.32 -5.51
C ALA A 38 -0.46 10.59 -6.71
N ILE A 39 -0.67 9.27 -6.60
CA ILE A 39 -1.34 8.47 -7.64
C ILE A 39 -2.76 9.00 -7.88
N CYS A 40 -3.54 9.24 -6.83
CA CYS A 40 -4.90 9.77 -6.96
C CYS A 40 -4.95 11.18 -7.58
N ALA A 41 -3.97 12.03 -7.26
CA ALA A 41 -3.83 13.36 -7.85
C ALA A 41 -3.53 13.28 -9.35
N GLU A 42 -2.56 12.45 -9.74
CA GLU A 42 -2.18 12.23 -11.16
C GLU A 42 -3.34 11.66 -11.99
N LEU A 43 -4.14 10.79 -11.38
CA LEU A 43 -5.32 10.20 -12.02
C LEU A 43 -6.54 11.16 -12.07
N GLY A 44 -6.45 12.35 -11.47
CA GLY A 44 -7.56 13.31 -11.42
C GLY A 44 -8.76 12.84 -10.58
N ILE A 45 -8.53 11.98 -9.59
CA ILE A 45 -9.59 11.35 -8.76
C ILE A 45 -9.36 11.57 -7.26
N ALA A 46 -8.68 12.66 -6.87
CA ALA A 46 -8.37 12.97 -5.47
C ALA A 46 -9.61 12.93 -4.55
N GLU A 47 -10.75 13.46 -5.00
CA GLU A 47 -12.03 13.47 -4.26
C GLU A 47 -12.62 12.07 -4.02
N LYS A 48 -12.22 11.08 -4.81
CA LYS A 48 -12.65 9.68 -4.72
C LYS A 48 -11.67 8.81 -3.95
N CYS A 49 -10.55 9.39 -3.52
CA CYS A 49 -9.42 8.67 -2.94
C CYS A 49 -9.61 8.50 -1.44
N GLN A 50 -9.39 7.28 -0.95
CA GLN A 50 -9.40 6.95 0.47
C GLN A 50 -8.16 6.13 0.82
N ILE A 51 -7.66 6.30 2.04
CA ILE A 51 -6.56 5.50 2.57
C ILE A 51 -7.01 4.98 3.92
N GLN A 52 -7.02 3.67 4.08
CA GLN A 52 -7.45 2.99 5.30
C GLN A 52 -6.33 2.09 5.80
N ALA A 53 -6.01 2.18 7.09
CA ALA A 53 -5.12 1.25 7.73
C ALA A 53 -5.90 0.08 8.34
N LEU A 54 -5.37 -1.13 8.20
CA LEU A 54 -5.86 -2.36 8.79
C LEU A 54 -4.68 -3.16 9.38
N PRO A 55 -4.92 -4.10 10.31
CA PRO A 55 -3.93 -5.10 10.66
C PRO A 55 -3.46 -5.88 9.41
N TRP A 56 -2.18 -6.24 9.36
CA TRP A 56 -1.59 -6.93 8.20
C TRP A 56 -2.38 -8.18 7.79
N ALA A 57 -2.80 -8.98 8.78
CA ALA A 57 -3.55 -10.22 8.56
C ALA A 57 -4.94 -10.01 7.92
N GLU A 58 -5.49 -8.80 7.97
CA GLU A 58 -6.82 -8.48 7.44
C GLU A 58 -6.79 -7.95 6.00
N LEU A 59 -5.63 -7.51 5.51
CA LEU A 59 -5.50 -6.86 4.19
C LEU A 59 -6.00 -7.74 3.04
N GLU A 60 -5.61 -9.01 3.02
CA GLU A 60 -6.00 -9.95 1.97
C GLU A 60 -7.52 -10.17 1.95
N GLY A 61 -8.11 -10.40 3.13
CA GLY A 61 -9.54 -10.61 3.27
C GLY A 61 -10.36 -9.37 2.89
N ALA A 62 -9.92 -8.18 3.31
CA ALA A 62 -10.56 -6.92 2.96
C ALA A 62 -10.51 -6.65 1.44
N LEU A 63 -9.37 -6.93 0.79
CA LEU A 63 -9.24 -6.82 -0.66
C LEU A 63 -10.19 -7.79 -1.38
N GLN A 64 -10.24 -9.07 -0.98
CA GLN A 64 -11.10 -10.08 -1.59
C GLN A 64 -12.59 -9.77 -1.44
N LYS A 65 -12.99 -9.11 -0.34
CA LYS A 65 -14.38 -8.67 -0.10
C LYS A 65 -14.74 -7.36 -0.81
N GLY A 66 -13.80 -6.71 -1.49
CA GLY A 66 -14.02 -5.40 -2.13
C GLY A 66 -14.16 -4.25 -1.12
N GLU A 67 -13.63 -4.42 0.09
CA GLU A 67 -13.58 -3.38 1.11
C GLU A 67 -12.49 -2.34 0.81
N GLY A 68 -11.54 -2.66 -0.07
CA GLY A 68 -10.65 -1.71 -0.73
C GLY A 68 -10.24 -2.21 -2.11
N GLU A 69 -9.74 -1.33 -2.96
CA GLU A 69 -9.44 -1.65 -4.37
C GLU A 69 -7.94 -1.90 -4.62
N ALA A 70 -7.05 -1.52 -3.70
CA ALA A 70 -5.62 -1.79 -3.80
C ALA A 70 -4.94 -1.86 -2.42
N ILE A 71 -3.85 -2.63 -2.30
CA ILE A 71 -2.97 -2.63 -1.13
C ILE A 71 -1.67 -1.87 -1.45
N ILE A 72 -1.28 -0.95 -0.56
CA ILE A 72 0.00 -0.21 -0.63
C ILE A 72 0.73 -0.31 0.72
N ALA A 73 1.41 -1.44 0.90
CA ALA A 73 2.07 -1.80 2.17
C ALA A 73 3.40 -2.55 1.96
N GLY A 74 4.05 -2.37 0.80
CA GLY A 74 5.36 -3.00 0.54
C GLY A 74 5.32 -4.51 0.31
N ILE A 75 4.21 -5.04 -0.24
CA ILE A 75 4.09 -6.47 -0.56
C ILE A 75 5.11 -6.86 -1.62
N ALA A 76 5.96 -7.84 -1.31
CA ALA A 76 6.92 -8.40 -2.26
C ALA A 76 6.20 -9.24 -3.33
N ALA A 77 6.57 -9.05 -4.60
CA ALA A 77 6.00 -9.75 -5.74
C ALA A 77 6.65 -11.13 -5.98
N THR A 78 6.47 -12.05 -5.03
CA THR A 78 6.92 -13.45 -5.08
C THR A 78 5.97 -14.30 -5.93
N PRO A 79 6.36 -15.53 -6.32
CA PRO A 79 5.45 -16.45 -7.01
C PRO A 79 4.16 -16.73 -6.21
N GLU A 80 4.26 -16.83 -4.89
CA GLU A 80 3.11 -17.03 -4.02
C GLU A 80 2.18 -15.80 -3.98
N SER A 81 2.72 -14.59 -3.85
CA SER A 81 1.86 -13.40 -3.82
C SER A 81 1.25 -13.12 -5.19
N ARG A 82 1.94 -13.46 -6.29
CA ARG A 82 1.43 -13.35 -7.66
C ARG A 82 0.30 -14.32 -7.98
N SER A 83 0.12 -15.41 -7.24
CA SER A 83 -1.07 -16.26 -7.40
C SER A 83 -2.31 -15.64 -6.76
N LYS A 84 -2.14 -14.66 -5.86
CA LYS A 84 -3.20 -14.00 -5.09
C LYS A 84 -3.53 -12.59 -5.61
N TYR A 85 -2.54 -11.87 -6.15
CA TYR A 85 -2.65 -10.46 -6.50
C TYR A 85 -2.14 -10.13 -7.90
N ALA A 86 -2.77 -9.15 -8.54
CA ALA A 86 -2.18 -8.43 -9.66
C ALA A 86 -1.27 -7.31 -9.14
N PHE A 87 -0.03 -7.25 -9.62
CA PHE A 87 0.95 -6.26 -9.19
C PHE A 87 1.14 -5.14 -10.20
N SER A 88 1.33 -3.93 -9.70
CA SER A 88 1.88 -2.81 -10.46
C SER A 88 3.36 -3.02 -10.77
N ARG A 89 3.97 -2.06 -11.48
CA ARG A 89 5.43 -1.95 -11.54
C ARG A 89 5.97 -1.66 -10.14
N SER A 90 7.12 -2.27 -9.80
CA SER A 90 7.77 -2.03 -8.52
C SER A 90 8.11 -0.55 -8.35
N TYR A 91 7.73 0.01 -7.20
CA TYR A 91 8.04 1.38 -6.79
C TYR A 91 9.03 1.44 -5.61
N LEU A 92 9.40 0.29 -5.05
CA LEU A 92 10.30 0.16 -3.91
C LEU A 92 11.23 -1.03 -4.13
N GLN A 93 12.53 -0.78 -4.09
CA GLN A 93 13.58 -1.79 -4.08
C GLN A 93 14.55 -1.48 -2.95
N PHE A 94 14.78 -2.46 -2.07
CA PHE A 94 15.82 -2.34 -1.06
C PHE A 94 17.17 -2.67 -1.69
N PRO A 95 18.22 -1.86 -1.46
CA PRO A 95 19.55 -2.21 -1.92
C PRO A 95 19.95 -3.55 -1.30
N ALA A 96 20.47 -4.46 -2.12
CA ALA A 96 21.00 -5.72 -1.63
C ALA A 96 22.11 -5.44 -0.60
N ARG A 97 21.95 -5.95 0.61
CA ARG A 97 23.00 -5.96 1.63
C ARG A 97 23.42 -7.40 1.84
N LEU A 98 24.72 -7.66 1.85
CA LEU A 98 25.27 -8.94 2.25
C LEU A 98 25.35 -8.94 3.78
N PRO A 99 24.49 -9.67 4.52
CA PRO A 99 24.68 -9.81 5.96
C PRO A 99 25.94 -10.65 6.18
N ARG A 100 26.95 -10.06 6.83
CA ARG A 100 28.11 -10.82 7.29
C ARG A 100 27.78 -11.39 8.67
N SER A 101 27.91 -12.70 8.83
CA SER A 101 27.87 -13.32 10.16
C SER A 101 29.03 -12.78 10.99
N LEU A 102 28.71 -12.18 12.14
CA LEU A 102 29.68 -11.93 13.20
C LEU A 102 29.71 -13.21 14.04
N SER A 103 30.41 -14.22 13.54
CA SER A 103 30.83 -15.39 14.33
C SER A 103 32.27 -15.19 14.75
#